data_AF-A0A965HQ53-F1
#
_entry.id   AF-A0A965HQ53-F1
#
_cell.length_a   1.000
_cell.length_b   1.000
_cell.length_c   1.000
_cell.angle_alpha   90.00
_cell.angle_beta   90.00
_cell.angle_gamma   90.00
#
_symmetry.space_group_name_H-M   'P 1'
#
loop_
_entity.id
_entity.type
_entity.pdbx_description
1 polymer ?
#
loop_
_entity_poly.entity_id
_entity_poly.type
_entity_poly.pdbx_seq_one_letter_code
_entity_poly.pdbx_strand_id
1 'polypeptide(L)'
;MTYCVAALLQGGLVLASDTRTHAGVDHVASFCKMRVYQRPGDRVVVLLSAGNLATTQAMVHLLDSQSWVDTAQPTLWNASSMFEVAQRIGDA
;
A
#
# COMPACT_ATOMS: atom_id res chain seq x y z
N MET A 1 8.98 -1.08 -16.42
CA MET A 1 10.04 -0.67 -15.47
C MET A 1 9.32 -0.08 -14.28
N THR A 2 9.51 -0.66 -13.09
CA THR A 2 8.81 -0.27 -11.86
C THR A 2 9.85 0.11 -10.81
N TYR A 3 9.73 1.31 -10.25
CA TYR A 3 10.63 1.83 -9.22
C TYR A 3 9.89 2.67 -8.18
N CYS A 4 10.13 2.31 -6.92
CA CYS A 4 9.57 2.95 -5.75
C CYS A 4 10.70 3.16 -4.73
N VAL A 5 10.65 4.26 -3.98
CA VAL A 5 11.61 4.57 -2.92
C VAL A 5 10.90 5.18 -1.72
N ALA A 6 11.36 4.81 -0.53
CA ALA A 6 10.94 5.41 0.74
C ALA A 6 12.18 5.71 1.57
N ALA A 7 12.26 6.92 2.11
CA ALA A 7 13.35 7.36 2.99
C ALA A 7 12.76 7.79 4.34
N LEU A 8 13.26 7.21 5.42
CA LEU A 8 12.95 7.60 6.79
C LEU A 8 14.03 8.56 7.28
N LEU A 9 13.62 9.75 7.68
CA LEU A 9 14.47 10.84 8.14
C LEU A 9 14.07 11.23 9.56
N GLN A 10 14.93 11.98 10.25
CA GLN A 10 14.58 12.56 11.55
C GLN A 10 13.35 13.49 11.48
N GLY A 11 13.18 14.20 10.36
CA GLY A 11 12.06 15.11 10.13
C GLY A 11 10.79 14.45 9.58
N GLY A 12 10.79 13.14 9.33
CA GLY A 12 9.63 12.42 8.79
C GLY A 12 9.98 11.46 7.65
N LEU A 13 9.00 11.13 6.81
CA LEU A 13 9.16 10.21 5.69
C LEU A 13 9.03 10.93 4.34
N VAL A 14 9.83 10.51 3.37
CA VAL A 14 9.69 10.89 1.95
C VAL A 14 9.46 9.63 1.13
N LEU A 15 8.40 9.60 0.33
CA LEU A 15 8.04 8.48 -0.53
C LEU A 15 7.87 8.95 -1.98
N ALA A 16 8.33 8.16 -2.92
CA ALA A 16 8.14 8.41 -4.35
C ALA A 16 7.96 7.09 -5.11
N SER A 17 7.12 7.12 -6.14
CA SER A 17 6.94 5.99 -7.06
C SER A 17 6.72 6.47 -8.48
N ASP A 18 7.23 5.71 -9.43
CA ASP A 18 6.88 5.89 -10.84
C ASP A 18 5.54 5.20 -11.16
N THR A 19 5.00 5.41 -12.36
CA THR A 19 3.70 4.83 -12.76
C THR A 19 3.78 3.84 -13.93
N ARG A 20 4.92 3.73 -14.62
CA ARG A 20 5.06 2.83 -15.77
C ARG A 20 5.00 1.37 -15.30
N THR A 21 4.13 0.55 -15.88
CA THR A 21 3.94 -0.84 -15.47
C THR A 21 3.85 -1.75 -16.68
N HIS A 22 4.48 -2.93 -16.58
CA HIS A 22 4.36 -3.98 -17.58
C HIS A 22 3.18 -4.90 -17.20
N ALA A 23 2.05 -4.73 -17.88
CA ALA A 23 0.79 -5.44 -17.62
C ALA A 23 0.59 -6.69 -18.50
N GLY A 24 1.51 -6.94 -19.44
CA GLY A 24 1.48 -8.08 -20.35
C GLY A 24 2.52 -7.93 -21.45
N VAL A 25 2.79 -8.99 -22.21
CA VAL A 25 3.58 -8.91 -23.44
C VAL A 25 2.88 -7.90 -24.34
N ASP A 26 3.55 -6.80 -24.68
CA ASP A 26 3.01 -5.66 -25.44
C ASP A 26 1.99 -4.75 -24.73
N HIS A 27 1.82 -4.89 -23.42
CA HIS A 27 0.97 -4.00 -22.64
C HIS A 27 1.81 -3.27 -21.58
N VAL A 28 2.26 -2.06 -21.92
CA VAL A 28 2.86 -1.10 -20.98
C VAL A 28 1.93 0.08 -20.79
N ALA A 29 1.47 0.30 -19.57
CA ALA A 29 0.55 1.39 -19.25
C ALA A 29 0.92 2.05 -17.92
N SER A 30 0.17 3.09 -17.56
CA SER A 30 0.37 3.82 -16.31
C SER A 30 -0.60 3.33 -15.24
N PHE A 31 -0.06 2.88 -14.11
CA PHE A 31 -0.85 2.51 -12.93
C PHE A 31 -0.27 3.20 -11.70
N CYS A 32 -1.15 3.65 -10.80
CA CYS A 32 -0.70 4.23 -9.53
C CYS A 32 -0.07 3.14 -8.66
N LYS A 33 1.16 3.37 -8.20
CA LYS A 33 1.90 2.45 -7.33
C LYS A 33 2.01 2.94 -5.89
N MET A 34 1.35 4.05 -5.56
CA MET A 34 1.29 4.60 -4.21
C MET A 34 -0.16 4.59 -3.75
N ARG A 35 -0.43 3.95 -2.60
CA ARG A 35 -1.73 3.98 -1.95
C ARG A 35 -1.59 4.59 -0.57
N VAL A 36 -2.47 5.53 -0.23
CA VAL A 36 -2.48 6.23 1.06
C VAL A 36 -3.74 5.84 1.83
N TYR A 37 -3.55 5.28 3.01
CA TYR A 37 -4.59 5.01 4.00
C TYR A 37 -4.44 6.03 5.12
N GLN A 38 -5.40 6.95 5.24
CA GLN A 38 -5.32 8.05 6.18
C GLN A 38 -6.56 8.09 7.08
N ARG A 39 -6.32 8.20 8.39
CA ARG A 39 -7.31 8.63 9.37
C ARG A 39 -6.77 9.88 10.07
N PRO A 40 -7.30 11.08 9.74
CA PRO A 40 -6.81 12.33 10.29
C PRO A 40 -6.75 12.32 11.82
N GLY A 41 -5.63 12.75 12.39
CA GLY A 41 -5.41 12.77 13.84
C GLY A 41 -5.04 11.43 14.49
N ASP A 42 -5.05 10.32 13.74
CA ASP A 42 -4.73 8.97 14.24
C ASP A 42 -3.52 8.39 13.49
N ARG A 43 -3.64 8.13 12.19
CA ARG A 43 -2.61 7.41 11.42
C ARG A 43 -2.57 7.77 9.94
N VAL A 44 -1.39 7.60 9.36
CA VAL A 44 -1.14 7.61 7.91
C VAL A 44 -0.28 6.40 7.58
N VAL A 45 -0.79 5.52 6.73
CA VAL A 45 -0.06 4.36 6.19
C VAL A 45 0.03 4.53 4.68
N VAL A 46 1.25 4.45 4.13
CA VAL A 46 1.49 4.57 2.69
C VAL A 46 2.09 3.26 2.18
N LEU A 47 1.44 2.66 1.18
CA LEU A 47 1.89 1.45 0.52
C LEU A 47 2.49 1.79 -0.85
N LEU A 48 3.69 1.26 -1.14
CA LEU A 48 4.32 1.33 -2.45
C LEU A 48 4.38 -0.06 -3.07
N SER A 49 3.95 -0.21 -4.33
CA SER A 49 3.84 -1.51 -4.99
C SER A 49 4.91 -1.71 -6.07
N ALA A 50 5.44 -2.93 -6.17
CA ALA A 50 6.34 -3.36 -7.25
C ALA A 50 6.12 -4.84 -7.58
N GLY A 51 6.55 -5.27 -8.77
CA GLY A 51 6.40 -6.65 -9.24
C GLY A 51 5.17 -6.88 -10.11
N ASN A 52 4.49 -8.01 -9.92
CA ASN A 52 3.36 -8.41 -10.75
C ASN A 52 2.13 -7.52 -10.49
N LEU A 53 1.60 -6.90 -11.55
CA LEU A 53 0.47 -5.98 -11.43
C LEU A 53 -0.77 -6.67 -10.85
N ALA A 54 -1.12 -7.88 -11.30
CA ALA A 54 -2.31 -8.59 -10.81
C ALA A 54 -2.21 -8.89 -9.31
N THR A 55 -1.05 -9.37 -8.84
CA THR A 55 -0.82 -9.63 -7.41
C THR A 55 -0.94 -8.36 -6.58
N THR A 56 -0.26 -7.29 -6.99
CA THR A 56 -0.30 -6.02 -6.23
C THR A 56 -1.70 -5.40 -6.20
N GLN A 57 -2.48 -5.50 -7.27
CA GLN A 57 -3.86 -5.01 -7.31
C GLN A 57 -4.81 -5.87 -6.48
N ALA A 58 -4.65 -7.20 -6.48
CA ALA A 58 -5.45 -8.09 -5.65
C ALA A 58 -5.27 -7.79 -4.16
N MET A 59 -4.02 -7.66 -3.71
CA MET A 59 -3.69 -7.28 -2.33
C MET A 59 -4.30 -5.91 -1.97
N VAL A 60 -4.11 -4.89 -2.81
CA VAL A 60 -4.69 -3.55 -2.58
C VAL A 60 -6.22 -3.61 -2.51
N HIS A 61 -6.86 -4.40 -3.37
CA HIS A 61 -8.31 -4.55 -3.37
C HIS A 61 -8.83 -5.17 -2.07
N LEU A 62 -8.15 -6.19 -1.53
CA LEU A 62 -8.48 -6.78 -0.24
C LEU A 62 -8.35 -5.76 0.88
N LEU A 63 -7.26 -4.99 0.93
CA LEU A 63 -7.06 -3.95 1.93
C LEU A 63 -8.09 -2.81 1.81
N ASP A 64 -8.45 -2.39 0.59
CA ASP A 64 -9.46 -1.35 0.35
C ASP A 64 -10.87 -1.76 0.78
N SER A 65 -11.18 -3.06 0.69
CA SER A 65 -12.48 -3.59 1.14
C SER A 65 -12.68 -3.52 2.66
N GLN A 66 -11.60 -3.32 3.42
CA GLN A 66 -11.64 -3.28 4.89
C GLN A 66 -12.19 -1.93 5.35
N SER A 67 -13.35 -1.96 6.00
CA SER A 67 -13.95 -0.78 6.63
C SER A 67 -13.31 -0.50 7.99
N TRP A 68 -13.22 0.78 8.35
CA TRP A 68 -12.83 1.22 9.69
C TRP A 68 -13.98 1.13 10.70
N VAL A 69 -15.20 0.85 10.24
CA VAL A 69 -16.41 0.71 11.08
C VAL A 69 -16.55 -0.71 11.64
N ASP A 70 -16.02 -1.71 10.94
CA ASP A 70 -16.05 -3.10 11.38
C ASP A 70 -14.74 -3.47 12.09
N THR A 71 -14.79 -3.49 13.42
CA THR A 71 -13.63 -3.80 14.27
C THR A 71 -13.52 -5.28 14.62
N ALA A 72 -14.43 -6.13 14.13
CA ALA A 72 -14.45 -7.55 14.50
C ALA A 72 -13.29 -8.34 13.88
N GLN A 73 -12.75 -7.86 12.76
CA GLN A 73 -11.61 -8.46 12.09
C GLN A 73 -10.37 -7.57 12.21
N PRO A 74 -9.16 -8.15 12.27
CA PRO A 74 -7.93 -7.36 12.24
C PRO A 74 -7.74 -6.68 10.86
N THR A 75 -7.58 -5.36 10.86
CA THR A 75 -7.43 -4.52 9.66
C THR A 75 -6.30 -3.52 9.83
N LEU A 76 -5.97 -2.77 8.77
CA LEU A 76 -5.05 -1.64 8.88
C LEU A 76 -5.51 -0.57 9.87
N TRP A 77 -6.83 -0.48 10.10
CA TRP A 77 -7.47 0.56 10.91
C TRP A 77 -7.41 0.30 12.41
N ASN A 78 -7.31 -0.97 12.83
CA ASN A 78 -7.23 -1.35 14.25
C ASN A 78 -5.85 -1.89 14.66
N ALA A 79 -4.91 -2.02 13.72
CA ALA A 79 -3.52 -2.38 14.03
C ALA A 79 -2.92 -1.45 15.10
N SER A 80 -2.23 -2.05 16.06
CA SER A 80 -1.63 -1.39 17.24
C SER A 80 -0.23 -0.84 16.99
N SER A 81 0.44 -1.31 15.94
CA SER A 81 1.81 -0.91 15.58
C SER A 81 2.05 -1.02 14.08
N MET A 82 3.10 -0.35 13.57
CA MET A 82 3.53 -0.51 12.18
C MET A 82 4.03 -1.93 11.86
N PHE A 83 4.47 -2.69 12.87
CA PHE A 83 4.81 -4.10 12.69
C PHE A 83 3.56 -4.93 12.42
N GLU A 84 2.48 -4.70 13.17
CA GLU A 84 1.20 -5.35 12.91
C GLU A 84 0.64 -4.96 11.53
N VAL A 85 0.76 -3.69 11.13
CA VAL A 85 0.44 -3.24 9.76
C VAL A 85 1.20 -4.06 8.70
N ALA A 86 2.50 -4.30 8.91
CA ALA A 86 3.30 -5.11 7.99
C ALA A 86 2.83 -6.58 7.95
N GLN A 87 2.42 -7.16 9.07
CA GLN A 87 1.83 -8.50 9.11
C GLN A 87 0.51 -8.54 8.33
N ARG A 88 -0.39 -7.58 8.53
CA ARG A 88 -1.66 -7.50 7.79
C ARG A 88 -1.47 -7.36 6.29
N ILE A 89 -0.44 -6.61 5.88
CA ILE A 89 -0.03 -6.50 4.48
C ILE A 89 0.47 -7.85 3.93
N GLY A 90 1.21 -8.63 4.72
CA GLY A 90 1.71 -9.95 4.30
C GLY A 90 0.64 -11.04 4.26
N ASP A 91 -0.42 -10.91 5.05
CA ASP A 91 -1.56 -11.83 5.06
C ASP A 91 -2.56 -11.59 3.89
N ALA A 92 -2.49 -10.40 3.27
CA ALA A 92 -3.35 -9.98 2.16
C ALA A 92 -2.79 -10.42 0.79
#